data_AF-A0A3M1N5L4-F1
#
_entry.id   AF-A0A3M1N5L4-F1
#
_cell.length_a   1.000
_cell.length_b   1.000
_cell.length_c   1.000
_cell.angle_alpha   90.00
_cell.angle_beta   90.00
_cell.angle_gamma   90.00
#
_symmetry.space_group_name_H-M   'P 1'
#
loop_
_entity.id
_entity.type
_entity.pdbx_description
1 polymer ?
#
loop_
_entity_poly.entity_id
_entity_poly.type
_entity_poly.pdbx_seq_one_letter_code
_entity_poly.pdbx_strand_id
1 'polypeptide(L)'
;MSDTSSNPRTYIHPVWRGIGCLMLAFTPVMGWALADLTMEPLSQYFPVPPEMRGIPPFVWKAVQGIPNAATIFSDFYVRLSYTFLYSFVLFGVFTVLYSVIYRASGGGRGSPLDAPMPKQRPRRRR
;
A
#
# COMPACT_ATOMS: atom_id res chain seq x y z
N MET A 1 -14.61 -38.15 -23.16
CA MET A 1 -15.10 -36.77 -23.00
C MET A 1 -14.51 -36.23 -21.71
N SER A 2 -13.41 -35.49 -21.81
CA SER A 2 -12.92 -34.56 -20.77
C SER A 2 -11.65 -33.87 -21.28
N ASP A 3 -11.85 -32.71 -21.91
CA ASP A 3 -10.80 -31.76 -22.25
C ASP A 3 -10.19 -31.18 -20.96
N THR A 4 -8.92 -31.44 -20.69
CA THR A 4 -8.14 -30.70 -19.70
C THR A 4 -7.20 -29.74 -20.41
N SER A 5 -7.76 -28.59 -20.81
CA SER A 5 -7.01 -27.44 -21.33
C SER A 5 -6.00 -26.94 -20.27
N SER A 6 -4.74 -27.35 -20.38
CA SER A 6 -3.64 -26.84 -19.55
C SER A 6 -3.21 -25.47 -20.06
N ASN A 7 -3.97 -24.46 -19.67
CA ASN A 7 -3.61 -23.05 -19.83
C ASN A 7 -2.29 -22.79 -19.09
N PRO A 8 -1.22 -22.28 -19.74
CA PRO A 8 0.03 -21.96 -19.06
C PRO A 8 -0.18 -20.69 -18.23
N ARG A 9 -0.85 -20.84 -17.09
CA ARG A 9 -0.97 -19.77 -16.11
C ARG A 9 0.41 -19.61 -15.49
N THR A 10 1.07 -18.52 -15.86
CA THR A 10 2.23 -17.97 -15.15
C THR A 10 1.95 -18.07 -13.66
N TYR A 11 2.62 -19.00 -12.97
CA TYR A 11 2.39 -19.26 -11.55
C TYR A 11 3.02 -18.10 -10.76
N ILE A 12 2.26 -17.03 -10.59
CA ILE A 12 2.66 -15.89 -9.76
C ILE A 12 2.64 -16.38 -8.32
N HIS A 13 3.82 -16.52 -7.73
CA HIS A 13 3.98 -17.08 -6.40
C HIS A 13 3.15 -16.28 -5.38
N PRO A 14 2.29 -16.92 -4.56
CA PRO A 14 1.26 -16.24 -3.75
C PRO A 14 1.83 -15.21 -2.75
N VAL A 15 3.07 -15.42 -2.29
CA VAL A 15 3.82 -14.46 -1.44
C VAL A 15 3.93 -13.08 -2.09
N TRP A 16 4.06 -13.01 -3.41
CA TRP A 16 4.17 -11.75 -4.16
C TRP A 16 2.85 -10.97 -4.22
N ARG A 17 1.70 -11.63 -3.99
CA ARG A 17 0.38 -10.96 -3.87
C ARG A 17 0.13 -10.43 -2.46
N GLY A 18 0.68 -11.08 -1.43
CA GLY A 18 0.48 -10.69 -0.03
C GLY A 18 1.24 -9.42 0.37
N ILE A 19 2.46 -9.23 -0.15
CA ILE A 19 3.30 -8.07 0.19
C ILE A 19 2.67 -6.74 -0.22
N GLY A 20 2.06 -6.66 -1.41
CA GLY A 20 1.39 -5.44 -1.86
C GLY A 20 0.20 -5.07 -0.97
N CYS A 21 -0.59 -6.06 -0.56
CA CYS A 21 -1.70 -5.84 0.37
C CYS A 21 -1.23 -5.37 1.74
N LEU A 22 -0.16 -5.98 2.26
CA LEU A 22 0.42 -5.60 3.55
C LEU A 22 0.97 -4.16 3.50
N MET A 23 1.65 -3.78 2.42
CA MET A 23 2.15 -2.40 2.24
C MET A 23 0.99 -1.39 2.20
N LEU A 24 -0.12 -1.72 1.53
CA LEU A 24 -1.29 -0.84 1.42
C LEU A 24 -1.94 -0.60 2.78
N ALA A 25 -2.01 -1.62 3.64
CA ALA A 25 -2.49 -1.48 5.01
C ALA A 25 -1.50 -0.75 5.93
N PHE A 26 -0.20 -0.96 5.74
CA PHE A 26 0.84 -0.39 6.59
C PHE A 26 1.09 1.10 6.33
N THR A 27 0.90 1.54 5.08
CA THR A 27 1.11 2.92 4.63
C THR A 27 0.27 3.95 5.42
N PRO A 28 -1.06 3.82 5.56
CA PRO A 28 -1.84 4.81 6.31
C PRO A 28 -1.50 4.83 7.81
N VAL A 29 -1.12 3.69 8.39
CA VAL A 29 -0.69 3.60 9.81
C VAL A 29 0.60 4.40 10.03
N MET A 30 1.59 4.20 9.16
CA MET A 30 2.83 4.98 9.20
C MET A 30 2.61 6.45 8.85
N GLY A 31 1.72 6.74 7.89
CA GLY A 31 1.38 8.11 7.50
C GLY A 31 0.75 8.90 8.66
N TRP A 32 -0.07 8.25 9.49
CA TRP A 32 -0.65 8.86 10.67
C TRP A 32 0.41 9.18 11.73
N ALA A 33 1.30 8.23 12.02
CA ALA A 33 2.40 8.44 12.97
C ALA A 33 3.33 9.57 12.53
N LEU A 34 3.63 9.67 11.23
CA LEU A 34 4.42 10.76 10.64
C LEU A 34 3.69 12.10 10.73
N ALA A 35 2.37 12.13 10.54
CA ALA A 35 1.59 13.34 10.72
C ALA A 35 1.71 13.87 12.16
N ASP A 36 1.52 13.01 13.16
CA ASP A 36 1.63 13.40 14.57
C ASP A 36 3.02 13.96 14.93
N LEU A 37 4.10 13.33 14.43
CA LEU A 37 5.48 13.78 14.63
C LEU A 37 5.80 15.12 13.95
N THR A 38 5.12 15.44 12.85
CA THR A 38 5.46 16.59 12.02
C THR A 38 4.62 17.82 12.35
N MET A 39 3.50 17.67 13.05
CA MET A 39 2.65 18.80 13.44
C MET A 39 3.33 19.77 14.39
N GLU A 40 4.05 19.30 15.40
CA GLU A 40 4.80 20.17 16.33
C GLU A 40 5.80 21.06 15.59
N PRO A 41 6.76 20.53 14.82
CA PRO A 41 7.76 21.35 14.15
C PRO A 41 7.17 22.17 12.98
N LEU A 42 6.18 21.65 12.23
CA LEU A 42 5.61 22.42 11.12
C LEU A 42 4.69 23.54 11.59
N SER A 43 4.06 23.43 12.76
CA SER A 43 3.20 24.49 13.29
C SER A 43 3.95 25.81 13.51
N GLN A 44 5.27 25.75 13.74
CA GLN A 44 6.14 26.92 13.86
C GLN A 44 6.33 27.66 12.54
N TYR A 45 6.31 26.94 11.41
CA TYR A 45 6.55 27.51 10.08
C TYR A 45 5.25 27.81 9.31
N PHE A 46 4.20 27.03 9.55
CA PHE A 46 2.91 27.15 8.89
C PHE A 46 1.80 27.28 9.94
N PRO A 47 1.39 28.52 10.28
CA PRO A 47 0.29 28.73 11.21
C PRO A 47 -0.99 28.17 10.61
N VAL A 48 -1.53 27.14 11.26
CA VAL A 48 -2.73 26.45 10.80
C VAL A 48 -3.95 27.35 11.03
N PRO A 49 -4.78 27.61 10.00
CA PRO A 49 -6.00 28.38 10.15
C PRO A 49 -6.97 27.70 11.13
N PRO A 50 -7.65 28.46 12.02
CA PRO A 50 -8.56 27.90 13.01
C PRO A 50 -9.77 27.17 12.38
N GLU A 51 -10.09 27.45 11.12
CA GLU A 51 -11.16 26.76 10.38
C GLU A 51 -10.84 25.28 10.13
N MET A 52 -9.56 24.90 10.12
CA MET A 52 -9.11 23.50 10.01
C MET A 52 -9.03 22.79 11.37
N ARG A 53 -9.19 23.54 12.48
CA ARG A 53 -9.17 23.02 13.86
C ARG A 53 -10.56 22.56 14.32
N GLY A 54 -11.19 21.72 13.50
CA GLY A 54 -12.54 21.20 13.73
C GLY A 54 -12.57 19.68 13.86
N ILE A 55 -13.47 19.18 14.70
CA ILE A 55 -13.77 17.75 14.79
C ILE A 55 -15.03 17.47 13.98
N PRO A 56 -15.01 16.49 13.04
CA PRO A 56 -16.22 16.09 12.34
C PRO A 56 -17.28 15.52 13.30
N PRO A 57 -18.59 15.74 13.07
CA PRO A 57 -19.65 15.26 13.96
C PRO A 57 -19.65 13.74 14.18
N PHE A 58 -19.22 12.97 13.17
CA PHE A 58 -19.13 11.51 13.26
C PHE A 58 -17.95 11.05 14.13
N VAL A 59 -16.82 11.75 14.08
CA VAL A 59 -15.65 11.48 14.93
C VAL A 59 -15.98 11.86 16.37
N TRP A 60 -16.63 13.01 16.57
CA TRP A 60 -17.04 13.42 17.91
C TRP A 60 -17.87 12.35 18.63
N LYS A 61 -18.83 11.72 17.94
CA LYS A 61 -19.61 10.60 18.50
C LYS A 61 -18.75 9.38 18.86
N ALA A 62 -17.71 9.08 18.07
CA ALA A 62 -16.82 7.94 18.33
C ALA A 62 -15.90 8.20 19.54
N VAL A 63 -15.56 9.46 19.82
CA VAL A 63 -14.56 9.85 20.82
C VAL A 63 -15.22 10.44 22.10
N GLN A 64 -16.55 10.51 22.16
CA GLN A 64 -17.33 11.03 23.29
C GLN A 64 -17.05 10.36 24.66
N GLY A 65 -16.43 9.19 24.67
CA GLY A 65 -16.05 8.47 25.90
C GLY A 65 -14.63 8.71 26.38
N ILE A 66 -13.82 9.49 25.67
CA ILE A 66 -12.40 9.69 26.00
C ILE A 66 -12.20 11.06 26.67
N PRO A 67 -11.69 11.13 27.91
CA PRO A 67 -11.34 12.40 28.52
C PRO A 67 -10.22 13.08 27.70
N ASN A 68 -10.32 14.39 27.49
CA ASN A 68 -9.43 15.19 26.64
C ASN A 68 -9.47 14.88 25.13
N ALA A 69 -10.48 14.15 24.67
CA ALA A 69 -10.76 13.95 23.24
C ALA A 69 -10.79 15.27 22.44
N ALA A 70 -11.43 16.29 22.97
CA ALA A 70 -11.62 17.56 22.27
C ALA A 70 -10.29 18.26 21.95
N THR A 71 -9.29 18.16 22.82
CA THR A 71 -7.98 18.80 22.60
C THR A 71 -7.10 17.97 21.68
N ILE A 72 -7.10 16.64 21.84
CA ILE A 72 -6.30 15.72 21.03
C ILE A 72 -6.75 15.71 19.56
N PHE A 73 -8.07 15.75 19.33
CA PHE A 73 -8.64 15.69 17.98
C PHE A 73 -8.95 17.07 17.39
N SER A 74 -8.59 18.16 18.07
CA SER A 74 -8.85 19.53 17.59
C SER A 74 -8.30 19.76 16.18
N ASP A 75 -7.12 19.21 15.85
CA ASP A 75 -6.49 19.36 14.54
C ASP A 75 -6.75 18.17 13.59
N PHE A 76 -7.92 17.53 13.66
CA PHE A 76 -8.21 16.29 12.90
C PHE A 76 -8.04 16.44 11.38
N TYR A 77 -8.57 17.51 10.79
CA TYR A 77 -8.45 17.72 9.33
C TYR A 77 -7.01 17.94 8.88
N VAL A 78 -6.22 18.60 9.71
CA VAL A 78 -4.81 18.87 9.48
C VAL A 78 -4.04 17.54 9.50
N ARG A 79 -4.22 16.73 10.56
CA ARG A 79 -3.66 15.38 10.65
C ARG A 79 -4.02 14.51 9.45
N LEU A 80 -5.29 14.56 9.03
CA LEU A 80 -5.78 13.78 7.90
C LEU A 80 -5.12 14.21 6.59
N SER A 81 -4.98 15.51 6.36
CA SER A 81 -4.31 16.05 5.17
C SER A 81 -2.83 15.65 5.09
N TYR A 82 -2.10 15.77 6.20
CA TYR A 82 -0.71 15.32 6.27
C TYR A 82 -0.59 13.81 6.12
N THR A 83 -1.49 13.04 6.75
CA THR A 83 -1.53 11.58 6.60
C THR A 83 -1.70 11.18 5.15
N PHE A 84 -2.61 11.85 4.42
CA PHE A 84 -2.81 11.57 2.99
C PHE A 84 -1.58 11.91 2.16
N LEU A 85 -0.94 13.06 2.44
CA LEU A 85 0.28 13.48 1.77
C LEU A 85 1.44 12.50 2.01
N TYR A 86 1.68 12.12 3.28
CA TYR A 86 2.69 11.11 3.62
C TYR A 86 2.35 9.74 3.06
N SER A 87 1.08 9.35 3.04
CA SER A 87 0.66 8.08 2.45
C SER A 87 0.98 8.03 0.96
N PHE A 88 0.76 9.13 0.23
CA PHE A 88 1.11 9.23 -1.18
C PHE A 88 2.62 9.12 -1.41
N VAL A 89 3.42 9.82 -0.59
CA VAL A 89 4.89 9.75 -0.65
C VAL A 89 5.40 8.35 -0.31
N LEU A 90 4.94 7.77 0.80
CA LEU A 90 5.30 6.42 1.23
C LEU A 90 4.91 5.38 0.19
N PHE A 91 3.71 5.51 -0.41
CA PHE A 91 3.29 4.63 -1.49
C PHE A 91 4.25 4.70 -2.69
N GLY A 92 4.69 5.90 -3.07
CA GLY A 92 5.72 6.08 -4.09
C GLY A 92 7.04 5.41 -3.72
N VAL A 93 7.52 5.62 -2.49
CA VAL A 93 8.75 5.00 -1.97
C VAL A 93 8.65 3.47 -1.98
N PHE A 94 7.54 2.91 -1.49
CA PHE A 94 7.32 1.46 -1.49
C PHE A 94 7.22 0.88 -2.90
N THR A 95 6.64 1.62 -3.85
CA THR A 95 6.59 1.19 -5.26
C THR A 95 7.99 1.11 -5.87
N VAL A 96 8.84 2.12 -5.60
CA VAL A 96 10.24 2.09 -6.03
C VAL A 96 11.00 0.95 -5.35
N LEU A 97 10.86 0.80 -4.03
CA LEU A 97 11.50 -0.27 -3.27
C LEU A 97 11.09 -1.65 -3.80
N TYR A 98 9.80 -1.84 -4.08
CA TYR A 98 9.27 -3.06 -4.68
C TYR A 98 9.88 -3.32 -6.05
N SER A 99 10.00 -2.29 -6.90
CA SER A 99 10.62 -2.45 -8.23
C SER A 99 12.09 -2.86 -8.13
N VAL A 100 12.83 -2.34 -7.13
CA VAL A 100 14.22 -2.72 -6.88
C VAL A 100 14.32 -4.15 -6.37
N ILE A 101 13.47 -4.54 -5.41
CA ILE A 101 13.42 -5.91 -4.90
C ILE A 101 13.05 -6.88 -6.03
N TYR A 102 12.01 -6.58 -6.81
CA TYR A 102 11.61 -7.39 -7.96
C TYR A 102 12.74 -7.54 -8.98
N ARG A 103 13.46 -6.46 -9.25
CA ARG A 103 14.64 -6.49 -10.13
C ARG A 103 15.79 -7.30 -9.55
N ALA A 104 16.00 -7.25 -8.24
CA ALA A 104 17.05 -8.01 -7.55
C ALA A 104 16.72 -9.50 -7.41
N SER A 105 15.47 -9.84 -7.10
CA SER A 105 15.00 -11.23 -6.95
C SER A 105 14.64 -11.88 -8.28
N GLY A 106 14.42 -11.10 -9.34
CA GLY A 106 14.28 -11.57 -10.73
C GLY A 106 15.61 -12.04 -11.33
N GLY A 107 16.51 -12.57 -10.51
CA GLY A 107 17.79 -13.14 -10.92
C GLY A 107 17.58 -14.43 -11.69
N GLY A 108 17.74 -14.35 -13.01
CA GLY A 108 17.90 -15.49 -13.91
C GLY A 108 16.74 -15.70 -14.87
N ARG A 109 16.75 -15.01 -16.01
CA ARG A 109 16.10 -15.49 -17.24
C ARG A 109 16.78 -16.82 -17.62
N GLY A 110 16.22 -17.95 -17.17
CA GLY A 110 16.77 -19.28 -17.45
C GLY A 110 16.99 -20.15 -16.22
N SER A 111 16.03 -20.20 -15.29
CA SER A 111 15.95 -21.37 -14.41
C SER A 111 15.81 -22.62 -15.29
N PRO A 112 16.48 -23.75 -15.03
CA PRO A 112 16.39 -24.98 -15.84
C PRO A 112 14.96 -25.54 -16.01
N LEU A 113 13.99 -24.99 -15.28
CA LEU A 113 12.55 -25.26 -15.39
C LEU A 113 11.82 -24.40 -16.45
N ASP A 114 12.46 -23.34 -16.97
CA ASP A 114 11.96 -22.42 -18.02
C ASP A 114 12.39 -22.85 -19.44
N ALA A 115 12.84 -24.10 -19.63
CA ALA A 115 12.99 -24.64 -20.97
C ALA A 115 11.61 -24.63 -21.65
N PRO A 116 11.42 -23.93 -22.80
CA PRO A 116 10.15 -23.97 -23.50
C PRO A 116 9.84 -25.42 -23.83
N MET A 117 8.70 -25.93 -23.32
CA MET A 117 8.31 -27.33 -23.52
C MET A 117 8.34 -27.67 -25.03
N PRO A 118 8.85 -28.85 -25.43
CA PRO A 118 8.96 -29.22 -26.83
C PRO A 118 7.61 -29.09 -27.54
N LYS A 119 7.55 -28.26 -28.60
CA LYS A 119 6.35 -28.10 -29.42
C LYS A 119 5.92 -29.47 -29.97
N GLN A 120 4.91 -30.07 -29.37
CA GLN A 120 4.35 -31.33 -29.87
C GLN A 120 3.71 -31.07 -31.24
N ARG A 121 4.26 -31.67 -32.29
CA ARG A 121 3.71 -31.58 -33.64
C ARG A 121 2.31 -32.21 -33.64
N PRO A 122 1.28 -31.54 -34.17
CA PRO A 122 -0.06 -32.12 -34.24
C PRO A 122 -0.02 -33.37 -35.12
N ARG A 123 -0.38 -34.51 -34.53
CA ARG A 123 -0.48 -35.80 -35.24
C ARG A 123 -1.66 -35.72 -36.20
N ARG A 124 -1.36 -35.54 -37.49
CA ARG A 124 -2.32 -35.53 -38.60
C ARG A 124 -3.12 -36.85 -38.60
N ARG A 125 -4.39 -36.81 -38.18
CA ARG A 125 -5.32 -37.93 -38.36
C ARG A 125 -5.79 -37.94 -39.81
N ARG A 126 -5.74 -39.12 -40.42
CA ARG A 126 -6.16 -39.44 -41.79
C ARG A 126 -7.61 -39.88 -41.78
#